data_AF-A0A965QYH7-F1
#
_entry.id   AF-A0A965QYH7-F1
#
_cell.length_a   1.000
_cell.length_b   1.000
_cell.length_c   1.000
_cell.angle_alpha   90.00
_cell.angle_beta   90.00
_cell.angle_gamma   90.00
#
_symmetry.space_group_name_H-M   'P 1'
#
loop_
_entity.id
_entity.type
_entity.pdbx_description
1 polymer ?
#
loop_
_entity_poly.entity_id
_entity_poly.type
_entity_poly.pdbx_seq_one_letter_code
_entity_poly.pdbx_strand_id
1 'polypeptide(L)'
;MPLSDQEPNWPVVVDLLQQADPGTALRFTVRSEAGAERTVDLVPTEAQDVFVVDRGLIFEPLTTLVRAASISDALGRGTRKTVEDLSLVYGFLGKLWTNDIDPRLVGGPIEIAKQAGRHAQEGFSRLLLFLTMLSANLAVVNFLPIPVLDGGHMVFLAYELVRGKPPSEGVVAVLSYLGLALILTLMLFVFGLDLGLIPRR
;
A
#
# COMPACT_ATOMS: atom_id res chain seq x y z
N MET A 1 -29.67 -10.48 -1.16
CA MET A 1 -28.76 -9.35 -1.41
C MET A 1 -28.65 -9.19 -2.91
N PRO A 2 -28.81 -7.99 -3.50
CA PRO A 2 -28.62 -7.82 -4.93
C PRO A 2 -27.14 -8.05 -5.25
N LEU A 3 -26.85 -8.79 -6.33
CA LEU A 3 -25.48 -8.96 -6.81
C LEU A 3 -25.25 -7.94 -7.91
N SER A 4 -24.30 -7.02 -7.72
CA SER A 4 -23.91 -6.04 -8.73
C SER A 4 -22.41 -5.76 -8.61
N ASP A 5 -21.83 -5.07 -9.59
CA ASP A 5 -20.42 -4.66 -9.53
C ASP A 5 -20.12 -3.68 -8.38
N GLN A 6 -21.16 -3.09 -7.76
CA GLN A 6 -21.05 -2.15 -6.64
C GLN A 6 -21.53 -2.70 -5.29
N GLU A 7 -22.03 -3.94 -5.26
CA GLU A 7 -22.53 -4.65 -4.07
C GLU A 7 -21.83 -6.03 -3.97
N PRO A 8 -22.08 -6.88 -2.95
CA PRO A 8 -21.52 -8.22 -2.93
C PRO A 8 -21.80 -8.94 -4.24
N ASN A 9 -20.74 -9.46 -4.85
CA ASN A 9 -20.75 -10.03 -6.19
C ASN A 9 -20.46 -11.54 -6.11
N TRP A 10 -20.33 -12.21 -7.26
CA TRP A 10 -20.09 -13.65 -7.34
C TRP A 10 -18.94 -14.16 -6.43
N PRO A 11 -17.77 -13.48 -6.36
CA PRO A 11 -16.72 -13.83 -5.40
C PRO A 11 -17.18 -13.94 -3.94
N VAL A 12 -18.04 -13.03 -3.47
CA VAL A 12 -18.58 -13.09 -2.10
C VAL A 12 -19.48 -14.30 -1.91
N VAL A 13 -20.29 -14.64 -2.91
CA VAL A 13 -21.13 -15.84 -2.88
C VAL A 13 -20.26 -17.11 -2.83
N VAL A 14 -19.16 -17.15 -3.58
CA VAL A 14 -18.22 -18.27 -3.58
C VAL A 14 -17.52 -18.40 -2.22
N ASP A 15 -17.12 -17.29 -1.60
CA ASP A 15 -16.51 -17.27 -0.26
C ASP A 15 -17.49 -17.76 0.83
N LEU A 16 -18.74 -17.27 0.81
CA LEU A 16 -19.78 -17.74 1.72
C LEU A 16 -20.07 -19.24 1.56
N LEU A 17 -20.05 -19.75 0.32
CA LEU A 17 -20.20 -21.18 0.05
C LEU A 17 -19.04 -22.03 0.59
N GLN A 18 -17.83 -21.47 0.75
CA GLN A 18 -16.72 -22.23 1.34
C GLN A 18 -16.93 -22.51 2.84
N GLN A 19 -17.72 -21.67 3.52
CA GLN A 19 -18.02 -21.79 4.95
C GLN A 19 -19.35 -22.51 5.21
N ALA A 20 -20.12 -22.79 4.16
CA ALA A 20 -21.42 -23.43 4.25
C ALA A 20 -21.30 -24.96 4.30
N ASP A 21 -22.22 -25.62 4.99
CA ASP A 21 -22.25 -27.08 5.08
C ASP A 21 -22.48 -27.72 3.70
N PRO A 22 -21.90 -28.92 3.44
CA PRO A 22 -22.17 -29.67 2.22
C PRO A 22 -23.67 -29.90 2.00
N GLY A 23 -24.16 -29.57 0.80
CA GLY A 23 -25.59 -29.70 0.45
C GLY A 23 -26.43 -28.45 0.71
N THR A 24 -25.83 -27.33 1.14
CA THR A 24 -26.53 -26.04 1.27
C THR A 24 -27.12 -25.61 -0.07
N ALA A 25 -28.45 -25.49 -0.16
CA ALA A 25 -29.14 -24.99 -1.34
C ALA A 25 -29.20 -23.46 -1.35
N LEU A 26 -28.86 -22.84 -2.48
CA LEU A 26 -28.93 -21.40 -2.68
C LEU A 26 -30.20 -21.01 -3.41
N ARG A 27 -30.92 -20.01 -2.91
CA ARG A 27 -32.09 -19.43 -3.56
C ARG A 27 -31.73 -18.09 -4.17
N PHE A 28 -31.82 -18.00 -5.49
CA PHE A 28 -31.60 -16.76 -6.24
C PHE A 28 -32.93 -16.21 -6.75
N THR A 29 -33.14 -14.91 -6.58
CA THR A 29 -34.20 -14.18 -7.29
C THR A 29 -33.55 -13.43 -8.45
N VAL A 30 -33.83 -13.85 -9.67
CA VAL A 30 -33.29 -13.26 -10.90
C VAL A 30 -34.35 -12.36 -11.51
N ARG A 31 -33.95 -11.14 -11.89
CA ARG A 31 -34.81 -10.18 -12.57
C ARG A 31 -34.35 -10.05 -14.02
N SER A 32 -35.27 -10.27 -14.97
CA SER A 32 -35.04 -10.02 -16.41
C SER A 32 -35.02 -8.52 -16.70
N GLU A 33 -34.37 -8.10 -17.80
CA GLU A 33 -34.36 -6.70 -18.26
C GLU A 33 -35.77 -6.14 -18.49
N ALA A 34 -36.73 -6.99 -18.84
CA ALA A 34 -38.15 -6.64 -18.98
C ALA A 34 -38.90 -6.53 -17.63
N GLY A 35 -38.20 -6.63 -16.49
CA GLY A 35 -38.75 -6.47 -15.14
C GLY A 35 -39.41 -7.71 -14.53
N ALA A 36 -39.47 -8.83 -15.25
CA ALA A 36 -40.02 -10.08 -14.72
C ALA A 36 -39.06 -10.73 -13.71
N GLU A 37 -39.55 -11.10 -12.53
CA GLU A 37 -38.77 -11.79 -11.50
C GLU A 37 -39.04 -13.30 -11.50
N ARG A 38 -37.99 -14.09 -11.30
CA ARG A 38 -38.06 -15.54 -11.14
C ARG A 38 -37.15 -15.99 -10.03
N THR A 39 -37.66 -16.87 -9.17
CA THR A 39 -36.86 -17.56 -8.16
C THR A 39 -36.31 -18.87 -8.73
N VAL A 40 -35.02 -19.12 -8.50
CA VAL A 40 -34.29 -20.32 -8.90
C VAL A 40 -33.54 -20.85 -7.69
N ASP A 41 -33.80 -22.11 -7.35
CA ASP A 41 -33.04 -22.83 -6.34
C ASP A 41 -31.89 -23.59 -7.04
N LEU A 42 -30.66 -23.34 -6.60
CA LEU A 42 -29.43 -23.94 -7.12
C LEU A 42 -28.75 -24.73 -6.01
N VAL A 43 -28.33 -25.95 -6.32
CA VAL A 43 -27.47 -26.74 -5.43
C VAL A 43 -26.04 -26.59 -5.94
N PRO A 44 -25.13 -25.98 -5.16
CA PRO A 44 -23.73 -25.87 -5.53
C PRO A 44 -23.13 -27.27 -5.74
N THR A 45 -22.32 -27.40 -6.77
CA THR A 45 -21.53 -28.61 -7.02
C THR A 45 -20.05 -28.29 -6.86
N GLU A 46 -19.27 -29.29 -6.50
CA GLU A 46 -17.82 -29.13 -6.35
C GLU A 46 -17.19 -28.86 -7.72
N ALA A 47 -16.55 -27.70 -7.87
CA ALA A 47 -15.77 -27.35 -9.05
C ALA A 47 -14.32 -27.83 -8.86
N GLN A 48 -13.88 -28.77 -9.70
CA GLN A 48 -12.54 -29.39 -9.59
C GLN A 48 -11.42 -28.51 -10.19
N ASP A 49 -11.80 -27.53 -11.00
CA ASP A 49 -10.94 -26.64 -11.79
C ASP A 49 -10.80 -25.23 -11.19
N VAL A 50 -11.60 -24.90 -10.18
CA VAL A 50 -11.56 -23.62 -9.47
C VAL A 50 -10.80 -23.78 -8.16
N PHE A 51 -9.54 -23.36 -8.15
CA PHE A 51 -8.66 -23.42 -6.98
C PHE A 51 -8.82 -22.16 -6.12
N VAL A 52 -9.31 -22.33 -4.88
CA VAL A 52 -9.27 -21.27 -3.86
C VAL A 52 -8.03 -21.48 -3.00
N VAL A 53 -7.10 -20.51 -3.07
CA VAL A 53 -5.78 -20.58 -2.40
C VAL A 53 -5.90 -20.67 -0.88
N ASP A 54 -7.03 -20.23 -0.31
CA ASP A 54 -7.27 -20.16 1.14
C ASP A 54 -7.87 -21.44 1.77
N ARG A 55 -7.93 -22.57 1.06
CA ARG A 55 -8.29 -23.86 1.67
C ARG A 55 -7.11 -24.42 2.48
N GLY A 56 -7.11 -24.26 3.81
CA GLY A 56 -6.09 -24.82 4.70
C GLY A 56 -6.04 -24.22 6.11
N LEU A 57 -4.93 -24.44 6.82
CA LEU A 57 -4.65 -23.75 8.08
C LEU A 57 -4.39 -22.27 7.81
N ILE A 58 -5.35 -21.41 8.14
CA ILE A 58 -5.16 -19.97 8.15
C ILE A 58 -4.38 -19.64 9.42
N PHE A 59 -3.06 -19.47 9.29
CA PHE A 59 -2.23 -19.05 10.41
C PHE A 59 -2.50 -17.57 10.68
N GLU A 60 -3.13 -17.28 11.81
CA GLU A 60 -3.18 -15.91 12.28
C GLU A 60 -1.75 -15.42 12.58
N PRO A 61 -1.40 -14.18 12.18
CA PRO A 61 -0.10 -13.63 12.47
C PRO A 61 0.11 -13.60 13.99
N LEU A 62 1.21 -14.21 14.45
CA LEU A 62 1.58 -14.21 15.87
C LEU A 62 1.79 -12.76 16.31
N THR A 63 0.87 -12.24 17.11
CA THR A 63 1.01 -10.92 17.72
C THR A 63 1.64 -11.07 19.10
N THR A 64 2.73 -10.34 19.34
CA THR A 64 3.36 -10.27 20.66
C THR A 64 3.22 -8.86 21.20
N LEU A 65 2.78 -8.74 22.45
CA LEU A 65 2.80 -7.46 23.16
C LEU A 65 4.25 -7.13 23.53
N VAL A 66 4.79 -6.08 22.92
CA VAL A 66 6.12 -5.55 23.25
C VAL A 66 5.96 -4.48 24.32
N ARG A 67 6.40 -4.79 25.54
CA ARG A 67 6.42 -3.83 26.66
C ARG A 67 7.86 -3.46 26.97
N ALA A 68 8.17 -2.17 26.90
CA ALA A 68 9.46 -1.67 27.34
C ALA A 68 9.58 -1.73 28.87
N ALA A 69 10.75 -2.14 29.37
CA ALA A 69 11.01 -2.24 30.81
C ALA A 69 11.32 -0.87 31.44
N SER A 70 11.82 0.09 30.66
CA SER A 70 12.18 1.45 31.07
C SER A 70 12.10 2.42 29.90
N ILE A 71 12.23 3.72 30.16
CA ILE A 71 12.29 4.75 29.11
C ILE A 71 13.51 4.55 28.20
N SER A 72 14.66 4.17 28.76
CA SER A 72 15.87 3.90 27.97
C SER A 72 15.70 2.66 27.07
N ASP A 73 15.07 1.60 27.57
CA ASP A 73 14.71 0.43 26.77
C ASP A 73 13.72 0.79 25.66
N ALA A 74 12.72 1.64 25.95
CA ALA A 74 11.78 2.14 24.95
C ALA A 74 12.49 2.92 23.83
N LEU A 75 13.43 3.81 24.18
CA LEU A 75 14.23 4.54 23.20
C LEU A 75 15.10 3.60 22.36
N GLY A 76 15.79 2.65 23.00
CA GLY A 76 16.63 1.67 22.30
C GLY A 76 15.85 0.75 21.37
N ARG A 77 14.62 0.38 21.75
CA ARG A 77 13.71 -0.39 20.89
C ARG A 77 13.17 0.46 19.74
N GLY A 78 12.78 1.70 20.01
CA GLY A 78 12.31 2.65 19.01
C GLY A 78 13.35 2.89 17.93
N THR A 79 14.60 3.20 18.32
CA THR A 79 15.69 3.41 17.36
C THR A 79 15.98 2.18 16.51
N ARG A 80 16.02 0.99 17.13
CA ARG A 80 16.18 -0.28 16.40
C ARG A 80 15.06 -0.47 15.38
N LYS A 81 13.81 -0.28 15.79
CA LYS A 81 12.64 -0.41 14.91
C LYS A 81 12.69 0.58 13.76
N THR A 82 13.08 1.83 14.02
CA THR A 82 13.26 2.84 12.97
C THR A 82 14.33 2.41 11.97
N VAL A 83 15.48 1.89 12.43
CA VAL A 83 16.54 1.39 11.52
C VAL A 83 16.08 0.21 10.69
N GLU A 84 15.32 -0.72 11.28
CA GLU A 84 14.70 -1.84 10.56
C GLU A 84 13.74 -1.34 9.48
N ASP A 85 12.86 -0.39 9.82
CA ASP A 85 11.92 0.21 8.86
C ASP A 85 12.63 0.94 7.72
N LEU A 86 13.64 1.76 8.05
CA LEU A 86 14.47 2.44 7.04
C LEU A 86 15.12 1.41 6.09
N SER A 87 15.67 0.31 6.63
CA SER A 87 16.32 -0.73 5.83
C SER A 87 15.36 -1.41 4.86
N LEU A 88 14.12 -1.65 5.29
CA LEU A 88 13.07 -2.20 4.42
C LEU A 88 12.75 -1.25 3.27
N VAL A 89 12.64 0.05 3.54
CA VAL A 89 12.37 1.07 2.51
C VAL A 89 13.50 1.15 1.49
N TYR A 90 14.75 1.18 1.95
CA TYR A 90 15.91 1.16 1.05
C TYR A 90 15.94 -0.12 0.20
N GLY A 91 15.65 -1.27 0.78
CA GLY A 91 15.54 -2.53 0.05
C GLY A 91 14.44 -2.52 -1.01
N PHE A 92 13.28 -1.94 -0.68
CA PHE A 92 12.17 -1.77 -1.61
C PHE A 92 12.52 -0.82 -2.78
N LEU A 93 13.11 0.34 -2.48
CA LEU A 93 13.57 1.29 -3.51
C LEU A 93 14.65 0.68 -4.41
N GLY A 94 15.57 -0.10 -3.84
CA GLY A 94 16.57 -0.84 -4.61
C GLY A 94 15.94 -1.84 -5.58
N LYS A 95 14.91 -2.57 -5.12
CA LYS A 95 14.16 -3.52 -5.96
C LYS A 95 13.31 -2.86 -7.05
N LEU A 96 12.79 -1.66 -6.78
CA LEU A 96 12.16 -0.84 -7.82
C LEU A 96 13.16 -0.43 -8.89
N TRP A 97 14.39 -0.10 -8.50
CA TRP A 97 15.45 0.24 -9.45
C TRP A 97 15.91 -0.96 -10.29
N THR A 98 15.98 -2.16 -9.69
CA THR A 98 16.30 -3.40 -10.43
C THR A 98 15.10 -3.96 -11.21
N ASN A 99 13.92 -3.32 -11.13
CA ASN A 99 12.68 -3.75 -11.75
C ASN A 99 12.20 -5.15 -11.29
N ASP A 100 12.57 -5.54 -10.06
CA ASP A 100 12.10 -6.79 -9.42
C ASP A 100 10.69 -6.64 -8.83
N ILE A 101 10.22 -5.41 -8.66
CA ILE A 101 8.92 -5.05 -8.11
C ILE A 101 8.24 -4.09 -9.09
N ASP A 102 6.95 -4.35 -9.39
CA ASP A 102 6.17 -3.45 -10.24
C ASP A 102 5.95 -2.08 -9.53
N PRO A 103 6.32 -0.95 -10.16
CA PRO A 103 6.08 0.40 -9.62
C PRO A 103 4.61 0.71 -9.29
N ARG A 104 3.65 -0.02 -9.88
CA ARG A 104 2.21 0.12 -9.60
C ARG A 104 1.80 -0.39 -8.23
N LEU A 105 2.70 -1.08 -7.53
CA LEU A 105 2.51 -1.53 -6.13
C LEU A 105 2.73 -0.39 -5.13
N VAL A 106 3.25 0.76 -5.56
CA VAL A 106 3.40 1.93 -4.69
C VAL A 106 2.02 2.47 -4.33
N GLY A 107 1.69 2.42 -3.03
CA GLY A 107 0.43 2.94 -2.51
C GLY A 107 0.38 4.47 -2.60
N GLY A 108 -0.72 5.01 -3.13
CA GLY A 108 -0.93 6.45 -3.21
C GLY A 108 -1.56 7.08 -1.98
N PRO A 109 -1.84 8.40 -2.02
CA PRO A 109 -2.40 9.14 -0.88
C PRO A 109 -3.72 8.57 -0.37
N ILE A 110 -4.58 8.06 -1.26
CA ILE A 110 -5.87 7.46 -0.87
C ILE A 110 -5.62 6.12 -0.17
N GLU A 111 -4.68 5.31 -0.68
CA GLU A 111 -4.30 4.05 -0.04
C GLU A 111 -3.67 4.29 1.34
N ILE A 112 -2.80 5.31 1.48
CA ILE A 112 -2.24 5.72 2.78
C ILE A 112 -3.36 6.10 3.75
N ALA A 113 -4.37 6.86 3.31
CA ALA A 113 -5.51 7.23 4.14
C ALA A 113 -6.35 6.00 4.58
N LYS A 114 -6.58 5.04 3.66
CA LYS A 114 -7.25 3.78 3.99
C LYS A 114 -6.47 2.96 5.00
N GLN A 115 -5.16 2.81 4.81
CA GLN A 115 -4.27 2.11 5.74
C GLN A 115 -4.26 2.76 7.12
N ALA A 116 -4.18 4.09 7.18
CA ALA A 116 -4.28 4.85 8.42
C ALA A 116 -5.61 4.58 9.13
N GLY A 117 -6.73 4.57 8.39
CA GLY A 117 -8.04 4.23 8.91
C GLY A 117 -8.11 2.82 9.50
N ARG A 118 -7.59 1.81 8.78
CA ARG A 118 -7.52 0.43 9.28
C ARG A 118 -6.71 0.33 10.57
N HIS A 119 -5.50 0.90 10.62
CA HIS A 119 -4.67 0.87 11.82
C HIS A 119 -5.26 1.69 12.98
N ALA A 120 -6.01 2.74 12.71
CA ALA A 120 -6.75 3.48 13.74
C ALA A 120 -7.86 2.62 14.37
N GLN A 121 -8.56 1.80 13.57
CA GLN A 121 -9.57 0.85 14.07
C GLN A 121 -8.97 -0.26 14.93
N GLU A 122 -7.73 -0.68 14.64
CA GLU A 122 -6.98 -1.65 15.46
C GLU A 122 -6.48 -1.06 16.80
N GLY A 123 -6.55 0.27 16.96
CA GLY A 123 -6.23 0.98 18.19
C GLY A 123 -5.06 1.97 18.07
N PHE A 124 -4.96 2.87 19.06
CA PHE A 124 -4.00 3.98 19.02
C PHE A 124 -2.53 3.54 18.89
N SER A 125 -2.14 2.45 19.56
CA SER A 125 -0.77 1.92 19.46
C SER A 125 -0.44 1.46 18.04
N ARG A 126 -1.39 0.87 17.32
CA ARG A 126 -1.22 0.39 15.93
C ARG A 126 -1.09 1.59 14.98
N LEU A 127 -1.93 2.61 15.17
CA LEU A 127 -1.83 3.86 14.42
C LEU A 127 -0.46 4.54 14.61
N LEU A 128 0.06 4.61 15.83
CA LEU A 128 1.39 5.19 16.08
C LEU A 128 2.51 4.41 15.39
N LEU A 129 2.44 3.07 15.39
CA LEU A 129 3.42 2.24 14.67
C LEU A 129 3.34 2.48 13.15
N PHE A 130 2.13 2.57 12.60
CA PHE A 130 1.92 2.91 11.19
C PHE A 130 2.49 4.30 10.85
N LEU A 131 2.23 5.32 11.67
CA LEU A 131 2.77 6.66 11.47
C LEU A 131 4.30 6.69 11.59
N THR A 132 4.88 5.86 12.47
CA THR A 132 6.33 5.71 12.61
C THR A 132 6.95 5.14 11.32
N MET A 133 6.35 4.07 10.79
CA MET A 133 6.75 3.50 9.50
C MET A 133 6.60 4.54 8.36
N LEU A 134 5.47 5.24 8.30
CA LEU A 134 5.23 6.27 7.29
C LEU A 134 6.27 7.41 7.37
N SER A 135 6.61 7.84 8.59
CA SER A 135 7.65 8.84 8.82
C SER A 135 9.03 8.37 8.37
N ALA A 136 9.39 7.11 8.62
CA ALA A 136 10.63 6.52 8.13
C ALA A 136 10.67 6.50 6.59
N ASN A 137 9.57 6.14 5.93
CA ASN A 137 9.47 6.16 4.47
C ASN A 137 9.72 7.56 3.90
N LEU A 138 9.06 8.58 4.48
CA LEU A 138 9.24 9.97 4.05
C LEU A 138 10.67 10.47 4.26
N ALA A 139 11.33 10.07 5.36
CA ALA A 139 12.73 10.40 5.59
C ALA A 139 13.62 9.83 4.47
N VAL A 140 13.45 8.56 4.09
CA VAL A 140 14.25 7.96 3.00
C VAL A 140 13.98 8.65 1.66
N VAL A 141 12.72 8.89 1.33
CA VAL A 141 12.34 9.57 0.07
C VAL A 141 12.93 10.98 0.03
N ASN A 142 12.86 11.74 1.12
CA ASN A 142 13.44 13.09 1.18
C ASN A 142 14.97 13.09 1.09
N PHE A 143 15.63 12.00 1.47
CA PHE A 143 17.08 11.83 1.32
C PHE A 143 17.52 11.49 -0.11
N LEU A 144 16.59 11.22 -1.04
CA LEU A 144 16.94 10.96 -2.44
C LEU A 144 17.56 12.20 -3.08
N PRO A 145 18.53 12.04 -4.01
CA PRO A 145 19.23 13.14 -4.67
C PRO A 145 18.36 13.81 -5.74
N ILE A 146 17.20 14.33 -5.34
CA ILE A 146 16.24 15.04 -6.20
C ILE A 146 16.30 16.52 -5.81
N PRO A 147 16.63 17.45 -6.73
CA PRO A 147 16.86 18.87 -6.46
C PRO A 147 15.79 19.62 -5.63
N VAL A 148 14.53 19.18 -5.69
CA VAL A 148 13.42 19.78 -4.92
C VAL A 148 13.27 19.22 -3.49
N LEU A 149 13.92 18.08 -3.21
CA LEU A 149 13.94 17.44 -1.89
C LEU A 149 15.20 17.84 -1.11
N ASP A 150 15.18 17.59 0.21
CA ASP A 150 16.31 17.86 1.10
C ASP A 150 17.61 17.18 0.63
N GLY A 151 17.50 15.97 0.07
CA GLY A 151 18.61 15.23 -0.53
C GLY A 151 19.23 15.92 -1.73
N GLY A 152 18.45 16.62 -2.57
CA GLY A 152 18.98 17.43 -3.66
C GLY A 152 19.84 18.60 -3.17
N HIS A 153 19.41 19.25 -2.10
CA HIS A 153 20.18 20.32 -1.46
C HIS A 153 21.49 19.79 -0.86
N MET A 154 21.46 18.60 -0.25
CA MET A 154 22.67 17.92 0.21
C MET A 154 23.64 17.63 -0.94
N VAL A 155 23.15 17.26 -2.13
CA VAL A 155 24.01 17.08 -3.31
C VAL A 155 24.66 18.41 -3.74
N PHE A 156 23.91 19.51 -3.74
CA PHE A 156 24.49 20.82 -4.08
C PHE A 156 25.56 21.27 -3.07
N LEU A 157 25.33 21.06 -1.78
CA LEU A 157 26.30 21.34 -0.73
C LEU A 157 27.53 20.43 -0.83
N ALA A 158 27.35 19.14 -1.13
CA ALA A 158 28.46 18.22 -1.35
C ALA A 158 29.28 18.61 -2.58
N TYR A 159 28.61 19.04 -3.66
CA TYR A 159 29.27 19.59 -4.83
C TYR A 159 30.07 20.86 -4.50
N GLU A 160 29.48 21.80 -3.75
CA GLU A 160 30.16 23.02 -3.31
C GLU A 160 31.38 22.71 -2.44
N LEU A 161 31.26 21.75 -1.52
CA LEU A 161 32.38 21.29 -0.68
C LEU A 161 33.56 20.78 -1.51
N VAL A 162 33.29 20.00 -2.57
CA VAL A 162 34.33 19.46 -3.46
C VAL A 162 34.89 20.52 -4.40
N ARG A 163 34.04 21.43 -4.91
CA ARG A 163 34.44 22.44 -5.90
C ARG A 163 34.99 23.73 -5.28
N GLY A 164 34.72 23.96 -4.00
CA GLY A 164 35.06 25.17 -3.25
C GLY A 164 34.30 26.42 -3.71
N LYS A 165 33.26 26.26 -4.54
CA LYS A 165 32.45 27.35 -5.09
C LYS A 165 31.01 26.88 -5.25
N PRO A 166 30.01 27.75 -5.00
CA PRO A 166 28.62 27.38 -5.16
C PRO A 166 28.31 27.07 -6.64
N PRO A 167 27.38 26.14 -6.91
CA PRO A 167 26.87 25.91 -8.26
C PRO A 167 26.19 27.19 -8.77
N SER A 168 26.19 27.39 -10.09
CA SER A 168 25.56 28.58 -10.68
C SER A 168 24.05 28.57 -10.41
N GLU A 169 23.50 29.73 -10.08
CA GLU A 169 22.07 29.89 -9.78
C GLU A 169 21.17 29.36 -10.91
N GLY A 170 21.58 29.56 -12.17
CA GLY A 170 20.87 29.04 -13.33
C GLY A 170 20.82 27.51 -13.36
N VAL A 171 21.91 26.82 -12.99
CA VAL A 171 21.93 25.34 -12.96
C VAL A 171 21.06 24.81 -11.83
N VAL A 172 21.13 25.42 -10.64
CA VAL A 172 20.27 25.05 -9.50
C VAL A 172 18.80 25.24 -9.87
N ALA A 173 18.43 26.39 -10.46
CA ALA A 173 17.06 26.66 -10.88
C ALA A 173 16.55 25.63 -11.90
N VAL A 174 17.33 25.34 -12.95
CA VAL A 174 16.94 24.34 -13.97
C VAL A 174 16.77 22.96 -13.35
N LEU A 175 17.71 22.51 -12.51
CA LEU A 175 17.63 21.22 -11.84
C LEU A 175 16.43 21.15 -10.88
N SER A 176 16.14 22.21 -10.14
CA SER A 176 14.97 22.30 -9.27
C SER A 176 13.66 22.23 -10.03
N TYR A 177 13.53 22.92 -11.16
CA TYR A 177 12.34 22.81 -12.02
C TYR A 177 12.17 21.42 -12.62
N LEU A 178 13.26 20.78 -13.06
CA LEU A 178 13.22 19.39 -13.53
C LEU A 178 12.80 18.42 -12.42
N GLY A 179 13.36 18.58 -11.22
CA GLY A 179 12.98 17.80 -10.04
C GLY A 179 11.51 18.00 -9.66
N LEU A 180 11.02 19.24 -9.69
CA LEU A 180 9.61 19.55 -9.44
C LEU A 180 8.70 18.90 -10.48
N ALA A 181 9.02 19.03 -11.77
CA ALA A 181 8.25 18.41 -12.84
C ALA A 181 8.19 16.88 -12.69
N LEU A 182 9.30 16.24 -12.31
CA LEU A 182 9.36 14.81 -12.02
C LEU A 182 8.42 14.42 -10.87
N ILE A 183 8.49 15.13 -9.73
CA ILE A 183 7.65 14.85 -8.56
C ILE A 183 6.17 15.07 -8.86
N LEU A 184 5.81 16.16 -9.55
CA LEU A 184 4.43 16.42 -9.95
C LEU A 184 3.90 15.34 -10.89
N THR A 185 4.71 14.89 -11.86
CA THR A 185 4.34 13.81 -12.78
C THR A 185 4.11 12.51 -12.03
N LEU A 186 5.02 12.16 -11.10
CA LEU A 186 4.87 10.97 -10.26
C LEU A 186 3.62 11.06 -9.38
N MET A 187 3.35 12.23 -8.80
CA MET A 187 2.17 12.47 -7.98
C MET A 187 0.88 12.25 -8.79
N LEU A 188 0.78 12.84 -9.98
CA LEU A 188 -0.35 12.63 -10.89
C LEU A 188 -0.51 11.17 -11.29
N PHE A 189 0.59 10.47 -11.57
CA PHE A 189 0.59 9.04 -11.89
C PHE A 189 0.02 8.21 -10.73
N VAL A 190 0.51 8.43 -9.50
CA VAL A 190 0.06 7.71 -8.31
C VAL A 190 -1.40 8.03 -7.96
N PHE A 191 -1.83 9.29 -8.09
CA PHE A 191 -3.25 9.63 -7.97
C PHE A 191 -4.11 8.94 -9.04
N GLY A 192 -3.61 8.85 -10.28
CA GLY A 192 -4.27 8.10 -11.35
C GLY A 192 -4.44 6.61 -11.03
N LEU A 193 -3.44 6.00 -10.38
CA LEU A 193 -3.54 4.61 -9.89
C LEU A 193 -4.56 4.45 -8.77
N ASP A 194 -4.68 5.43 -7.87
CA ASP A 194 -5.63 5.39 -6.75
C ASP A 194 -7.09 5.62 -7.22
N LEU A 195 -7.29 6.46 -8.22
CA LEU A 195 -8.60 6.75 -8.81
C LEU A 195 -9.07 5.68 -9.82
N GLY A 196 -8.24 4.66 -10.08
CA GLY A 196 -8.54 3.62 -11.08
C GLY A 196 -8.47 4.11 -12.53
N LEU A 197 -7.92 5.30 -12.78
CA LEU A 197 -7.67 5.83 -14.12
C LEU A 197 -6.55 5.04 -14.83
N ILE A 198 -5.63 4.47 -14.05
CA ILE A 198 -4.51 3.65 -14.53
C ILE A 198 -4.66 2.23 -13.98
N PRO A 199 -4.71 1.18 -14.83
CA PRO A 199 -4.87 -0.20 -14.38
C PRO A 199 -3.66 -0.72 -13.60
N ARG A 200 -3.92 -1.23 -12.39
CA ARG A 200 -3.02 -2.12 -11.64
C ARG A 200 -3.21 -3.53 -12.22
N ARG A 201 -2.34 -3.95 -13.13
CA ARG A 201 -2.28 -5.33 -13.65
C ARG A 201 -1.06 -5.99 -13.05
#